data_AF-A0A0F9KAG5-F1
#
_entry.id   AF-A0A0F9KAG5-F1
#
_cell.length_a   1.000
_cell.length_b   1.000
_cell.length_c   1.000
_cell.angle_alpha   90.00
_cell.angle_beta   90.00
_cell.angle_gamma   90.00
#
_symmetry.space_group_name_H-M   'P 1'
#
loop_
_entity.id
_entity.type
_entity.pdbx_description
1 polymer ?
#
loop_
_entity_poly.entity_id
_entity_poly.type
_entity_poly.pdbx_seq_one_letter_code
_entity_poly.pdbx_strand_id
1 'polypeptide(L)'
;PIAGIVANMAGYECPHCGKTSNPFDRMAEDIAELAERFGVPYLGAVPFAGEDRRRPAMRDILEKVLATRPVTLKKRKGGMTRWALDRLLKSAA
;
A
#
# COMPACT_ATOMS: atom_id res chain seq x y z
N PRO A 1 4.84 13.40 2.66
CA PRO A 1 3.84 12.92 3.63
C PRO A 1 3.06 11.75 3.00
N ILE A 2 2.63 10.79 3.80
CA ILE A 2 1.93 9.57 3.37
C ILE A 2 0.53 9.61 3.97
N ALA A 3 -0.50 9.64 3.12
CA ALA A 3 -1.89 9.62 3.58
C ALA A 3 -2.28 8.26 4.17
N GLY A 4 -1.75 7.19 3.59
CA GLY A 4 -1.94 5.82 4.08
C GLY A 4 -1.49 4.78 3.06
N ILE A 5 -1.78 3.52 3.33
CA ILE A 5 -1.51 2.37 2.45
C ILE A 5 -2.82 1.75 1.98
N VAL A 6 -2.88 1.41 0.69
CA VAL A 6 -3.96 0.64 0.09
C VAL A 6 -3.39 -0.68 -0.41
N ALA A 7 -4.04 -1.80 -0.08
CA ALA A 7 -3.73 -3.09 -0.68
C ALA A 7 -4.43 -3.19 -2.04
N ASN A 8 -3.66 -3.15 -3.13
CA ASN A 8 -4.20 -3.33 -4.48
C ASN A 8 -4.27 -4.82 -4.85
N MET A 9 -5.23 -5.19 -5.69
CA MET A 9 -5.48 -6.59 -6.12
C MET A 9 -5.67 -7.56 -4.94
N ALA A 10 -6.41 -7.11 -3.92
CA ALA A 10 -6.75 -7.93 -2.76
C ALA A 10 -7.79 -8.98 -3.15
N GLY A 11 -7.30 -10.15 -3.58
CA GLY A 11 -8.12 -11.19 -4.16
C GLY A 11 -8.53 -10.89 -5.61
N TYR A 12 -8.96 -11.95 -6.28
CA TYR A 12 -9.42 -11.99 -7.66
C TYR A 12 -10.82 -12.58 -7.69
N GLU A 13 -11.80 -11.85 -8.22
CA GLU A 13 -13.15 -12.36 -8.48
C GLU A 13 -13.27 -12.71 -9.97
N CYS A 14 -13.53 -13.98 -10.27
CA CYS A 14 -13.65 -14.44 -11.65
C CYS A 14 -14.92 -13.87 -12.30
N PRO A 15 -14.83 -13.15 -13.44
CA PRO A 15 -16.00 -12.56 -14.10
C PRO A 15 -16.95 -13.60 -14.71
N HIS A 16 -16.50 -14.86 -14.86
CA HIS A 16 -17.31 -15.93 -15.43
C HIS A 16 -18.13 -16.70 -14.40
N CYS A 17 -17.58 -16.93 -13.21
CA CYS A 17 -18.20 -17.79 -12.20
C CYS A 17 -18.37 -17.15 -10.82
N GLY A 18 -17.88 -15.91 -10.62
CA GLY A 18 -17.99 -15.17 -9.36
C GLY A 18 -17.15 -15.72 -8.20
N LYS A 19 -16.38 -16.79 -8.42
CA LYS A 19 -15.50 -17.35 -7.39
C LYS A 19 -14.36 -16.38 -7.08
N THR A 20 -14.05 -16.26 -5.80
CA THR A 20 -12.91 -15.49 -5.32
C THR A 20 -11.72 -16.40 -5.06
N SER A 21 -10.53 -15.94 -5.46
CA SER A 21 -9.26 -16.61 -5.19
C SER A 21 -8.17 -15.58 -4.92
N ASN A 22 -7.10 -15.97 -4.23
CA ASN A 22 -5.92 -15.13 -4.11
C ASN A 22 -4.85 -15.61 -5.09
N PRO A 23 -4.46 -14.82 -6.11
CA PRO A 23 -3.40 -15.20 -7.04
C PRO A 23 -1.99 -15.04 -6.46
N PHE A 24 -1.85 -14.49 -5.25
CA PHE A 24 -0.58 -14.22 -4.61
C PHE A 24 -0.32 -15.18 -3.43
N ASP A 25 0.95 -15.32 -3.07
CA ASP A 25 1.44 -16.08 -1.91
C ASP A 25 1.21 -15.36 -0.57
N ARG A 26 0.64 -14.15 -0.62
CA ARG A 26 0.38 -13.29 0.55
C ARG A 26 -1.04 -12.77 0.54
N MET A 27 -1.57 -12.57 1.74
CA MET A 27 -2.92 -12.08 1.95
C MET A 27 -2.92 -10.55 2.10
N ALA A 28 -4.08 -9.91 1.89
CA ALA A 28 -4.17 -8.45 2.00
C ALA A 28 -3.94 -7.94 3.44
N GLU A 29 -4.18 -8.81 4.42
CA GLU A 29 -3.94 -8.62 5.84
C GLU A 29 -2.46 -8.34 6.16
N ASP A 30 -1.52 -8.93 5.40
CA ASP A 30 -0.08 -8.66 5.53
C ASP A 30 0.23 -7.16 5.30
N ILE A 31 -0.57 -6.49 4.46
CA ILE A 31 -0.42 -5.06 4.16
C ILE A 31 -0.96 -4.20 5.30
N ALA A 32 -2.01 -4.65 5.99
CA ALA A 32 -2.49 -3.97 7.19
C ALA A 32 -1.45 -4.06 8.32
N GLU A 33 -0.83 -5.23 8.50
CA GLU A 33 0.28 -5.41 9.45
C GLU A 33 1.49 -4.55 9.07
N LEU A 34 1.83 -4.47 7.77
CA LEU A 34 2.88 -3.58 7.27
C LEU A 34 2.58 -2.12 7.62
N ALA A 35 1.36 -1.66 7.39
CA ALA A 35 0.94 -0.30 7.68
C ALA A 35 1.12 0.02 9.18
N GLU A 36 0.70 -0.89 10.06
CA GLU A 36 0.90 -0.79 11.51
C GLU A 36 2.39 -0.72 11.88
N ARG A 37 3.21 -1.64 11.37
CA ARG A 37 4.67 -1.68 11.62
C ARG A 37 5.37 -0.38 11.25
N PHE A 38 4.91 0.29 10.20
CA PHE A 38 5.47 1.57 9.74
C PHE A 38 4.79 2.80 10.35
N GLY A 39 3.76 2.62 11.19
CA GLY A 39 3.00 3.71 11.78
C GLY A 39 2.26 4.55 10.72
N VAL A 40 1.84 3.91 9.63
CA VAL A 40 1.12 4.55 8.51
C VAL A 40 -0.33 4.05 8.52
N PRO A 41 -1.34 4.90 8.28
CA PRO A 41 -2.74 4.47 8.23
C PRO A 41 -3.00 3.42 7.15
N TYR A 42 -3.72 2.35 7.48
CA TYR A 42 -4.25 1.43 6.48
C TYR A 42 -5.62 1.91 5.99
N LEU A 43 -5.72 2.19 4.69
CA LEU A 43 -6.92 2.79 4.09
C LEU A 43 -7.89 1.72 3.60
N GLY A 44 -7.41 0.52 3.27
CA GLY A 44 -8.24 -0.59 2.85
C GLY A 44 -7.65 -1.34 1.67
N ALA A 45 -8.51 -2.12 1.02
CA ALA A 45 -8.12 -3.04 -0.03
C ALA A 45 -9.02 -2.87 -1.25
N VAL A 46 -8.44 -2.97 -2.45
CA VAL A 46 -9.18 -2.96 -3.72
C VAL A 46 -9.06 -4.34 -4.36
N PRO A 47 -10.16 -5.07 -4.57
CA PRO A 47 -10.11 -6.38 -5.20
C PRO A 47 -9.85 -6.26 -6.71
N PHE A 48 -9.26 -7.30 -7.30
CA PHE A 48 -9.28 -7.45 -8.75
C PHE A 48 -10.61 -8.05 -9.17
N ALA A 49 -11.59 -7.18 -9.43
CA ALA A 49 -12.96 -7.57 -9.70
C ALA A 49 -13.65 -6.55 -10.63
N GLY A 50 -14.91 -6.84 -10.96
CA GLY A 50 -15.79 -5.92 -11.69
C GLY A 50 -15.96 -4.58 -10.98
N GLU A 51 -16.45 -3.60 -11.72
CA GLU A 51 -16.66 -2.24 -11.24
C GLU A 51 -17.58 -2.18 -10.00
N ASP A 52 -18.64 -2.99 -9.96
CA ASP A 52 -19.58 -3.02 -8.84
C ASP A 52 -18.93 -3.44 -7.51
N ARG A 53 -17.82 -4.17 -7.57
CA ARG A 53 -17.01 -4.55 -6.40
C ARG A 53 -15.93 -3.53 -6.09
N ARG A 54 -15.25 -2.98 -7.11
CA ARG A 54 -14.16 -2.03 -6.92
C ARG A 54 -14.63 -0.65 -6.46
N ARG A 55 -15.75 -0.17 -7.01
CA ARG A 55 -16.29 1.17 -6.73
C ARG A 55 -16.59 1.42 -5.24
N PRO A 56 -17.34 0.56 -4.53
CA PRO A 56 -17.58 0.78 -3.11
C PRO A 56 -16.28 0.76 -2.29
N ALA A 57 -15.37 -0.18 -2.58
CA ALA A 57 -14.07 -0.23 -1.90
C ALA A 57 -13.25 1.06 -2.11
N MET A 58 -13.25 1.61 -3.33
CA MET A 58 -12.56 2.86 -3.64
C MET A 58 -13.21 4.07 -2.94
N ARG A 59 -14.54 4.10 -2.83
CA ARG A 59 -15.25 5.16 -2.11
C ARG A 59 -14.89 5.16 -0.62
N ASP A 60 -14.89 3.99 0.01
CA ASP A 60 -14.54 3.85 1.43
C ASP A 60 -13.07 4.24 1.70
N ILE A 61 -12.17 3.93 0.76
CA ILE A 61 -10.77 4.40 0.80
C ILE A 61 -10.71 5.92 0.71
N LEU A 62 -11.47 6.55 -0.20
CA LEU A 62 -11.49 8.00 -0.34
C LEU A 62 -11.98 8.69 0.94
N GLU A 63 -13.04 8.18 1.57
CA GLU A 63 -13.54 8.70 2.85
C GLU A 63 -12.44 8.67 3.92
N LYS A 64 -11.69 7.56 4.00
CA LYS A 64 -10.56 7.46 4.93
C LYS A 64 -9.41 8.39 4.59
N VAL A 65 -9.09 8.59 3.31
CA VAL A 65 -8.06 9.55 2.89
C VAL A 65 -8.43 10.96 3.38
N LEU A 66 -9.70 11.35 3.23
CA LEU A 66 -10.18 12.67 3.66
C LEU A 66 -10.20 12.81 5.19
N ALA A 67 -10.48 11.74 5.92
CA ALA A 67 -10.52 11.73 7.39
C ALA A 67 -9.12 11.64 8.05
N THR A 68 -8.10 11.22 7.32
CA THR A 68 -6.80 10.85 7.88
C THR A 68 -5.79 11.98 7.78
N ARG A 69 -5.04 12.23 8.86
CA ARG A 69 -3.89 13.13 8.83
C ARG A 69 -2.66 12.43 8.23
N PRO A 70 -2.02 12.97 7.19
CA PRO A 70 -0.85 12.35 6.59
C PRO A 70 0.35 12.25 7.55
N VAL A 71 1.06 11.12 7.50
CA VAL A 71 2.25 10.86 8.32
C VAL A 71 3.52 11.16 7.53
N THR A 72 4.52 11.78 8.15
CA THR A 72 5.86 11.92 7.55
C THR A 72 6.82 10.92 8.19
N LEU A 73 7.25 9.92 7.41
CA LEU A 73 8.22 8.95 7.90
C LEU A 73 9.60 9.59 8.06
N LYS A 74 10.27 9.28 9.18
CA LYS A 74 11.65 9.71 9.41
C LYS A 74 12.55 9.00 8.41
N LYS A 75 13.39 9.76 7.70
CA LYS A 75 14.43 9.20 6.84
C LYS A 75 15.41 8.41 7.73
N ARG A 76 15.43 7.08 7.63
CA ARG A 76 16.55 6.30 8.16
C ARG A 76 17.80 6.76 7.40
N LYS A 77 18.80 7.27 8.11
CA LYS A 77 20.14 7.39 7.54
C LYS A 77 20.52 5.97 7.08
N GLY A 78 20.78 5.81 5.79
CA GLY A 78 21.25 4.53 5.26
C GLY A 78 22.49 4.08 6.03
N GLY A 79 22.71 2.77 6.13
CA GLY A 79 23.95 2.24 6.72
C GLY A 79 25.19 2.80 6.00
N MET A 80 26.38 2.63 6.59
CA MET A 80 27.63 3.22 6.08
C MET A 80 27.83 2.99 4.57
N THR A 81 27.48 1.81 4.06
CA THR A 81 27.51 1.46 2.63
C THR A 81 26.61 2.34 1.77
N ARG A 82 25.36 2.54 2.20
CA ARG A 82 24.39 3.37 1.47
C ARG A 82 24.75 4.84 1.56
N TRP A 83 25.33 5.30 2.67
CA TRP A 83 25.86 6.66 2.80
C TRP A 83 27.07 6.90 1.88
N ALA A 84 28.01 5.97 1.82
CA ALA A 84 29.18 6.06 0.95
C ALA A 84 28.80 6.08 -0.53
N LEU A 85 27.84 5.23 -0.92
CA LEU A 85 27.29 5.21 -2.28
C LEU A 85 26.59 6.54 -2.64
N ASP A 86 25.76 7.07 -1.73
CA ASP A 86 25.07 8.36 -1.92
C ASP A 86 26.08 9.50 -2.10
N ARG A 87 27.20 9.46 -1.38
CA ARG A 87 28.27 10.45 -1.47
C ARG A 87 29.03 10.35 -2.79
N LEU A 88 29.40 9.14 -3.23
CA LEU A 88 30.05 8.91 -4.52
C LEU A 88 29.17 9.36 -5.69
N LEU A 89 27.90 8.98 -5.70
CA LEU A 89 26.95 9.35 -6.76
C LEU A 89 26.70 10.87 -6.82
N LYS A 90 26.64 11.55 -5.66
CA LYS A 90 26.51 13.02 -5.61
C LYS A 90 27.79 13.79 -5.93
N SER A 91 28.94 13.13 -5.90
CA SER A 91 30.22 13.75 -6.29
C SER A 91 30.49 13.64 -7.79
N ALA A 92 29.74 12.77 -8.49
CA ALA A 92 29.87 12.48 -9.91
C ALA A 92 28.81 13.17 -10.78
N ALA A 93 27.91 13.96 -10.17
CA ALA A 93 26.89 14.79 -10.81
C ALA A 93 27.18 16.27 -10.51
#